data_AF-A0A383BN05-F1
#
_entry.id   AF-A0A383BN05-F1
#
_cell.length_a   1.000
_cell.length_b   1.000
_cell.length_c   1.000
_cell.angle_alpha   90.00
_cell.angle_beta   90.00
_cell.angle_gamma   90.00
#
_symmetry.space_group_name_H-M   'P 1'
#
loop_
_entity.id
_entity.type
_entity.pdbx_description
1 polymer ?
#
loop_
_entity_poly.entity_id
_entity_poly.type
_entity_poly.pdbx_seq_one_letter_code
_entity_poly.pdbx_strand_id
1 'polypeptide(L)'
;ERRYGFTHPGRELELVTARVTCSAGIGEERVEEGPAPLAPTEVPGSRRAFFAGAWVDAAVLDETSLDQGTPVAGPAIISSAYHTIVVAPGWTAARHPSGHLVLERRDKPRTFSACDVAGEPDPVQLEIFHLHFASIAEEMGVALENSAVSTNVRERLDFSCAVFDSGGGLVANAPHIPVHLGAMGECVRQVSRRVSDLAPGDVIVTNDPFLGGSHLPDVTVVTPVFDAETAELLFYTASRAHHAE
;
A
#
# COMPACT_ATOMS: atom_id res chain seq x y z
N GLU A 1 -21.83 2.48 -7.71
CA GLU A 1 -21.88 1.01 -7.90
C GLU A 1 -20.51 0.37 -7.96
N ARG A 2 -19.73 0.47 -9.04
CA ARG A 2 -18.48 -0.31 -9.21
C ARG A 2 -17.34 -0.04 -8.21
N ARG A 3 -17.39 1.06 -7.44
CA ARG A 3 -16.36 1.38 -6.44
C ARG A 3 -16.91 1.29 -5.02
N TYR A 4 -18.01 1.99 -4.70
CA TYR A 4 -18.55 2.07 -3.32
C TYR A 4 -20.07 2.24 -3.19
N GLY A 5 -20.90 1.90 -4.20
CA GLY A 5 -22.31 2.35 -4.21
C GLY A 5 -23.35 1.23 -4.20
N PHE A 6 -24.39 1.39 -3.38
CA PHE A 6 -25.64 0.62 -3.42
C PHE A 6 -26.67 1.28 -4.35
N THR A 7 -27.52 0.47 -5.00
CA THR A 7 -28.70 0.96 -5.72
C THR A 7 -29.93 0.90 -4.83
N HIS A 8 -30.59 2.06 -4.65
CA HIS A 8 -31.90 2.15 -3.98
C HIS A 8 -32.98 2.43 -5.03
N PRO A 9 -33.62 1.39 -5.60
CA PRO A 9 -34.52 1.53 -6.76
C PRO A 9 -35.77 2.40 -6.51
N GLY A 10 -36.07 2.77 -5.26
CA GLY A 10 -37.21 3.61 -4.90
C GLY A 10 -36.88 5.03 -4.42
N ARG A 11 -35.61 5.45 -4.42
CA ARG A 11 -35.22 6.78 -3.94
C ARG A 11 -35.03 7.74 -5.11
N GLU A 12 -35.61 8.94 -5.01
CA GLU A 12 -35.35 10.01 -5.98
C GLU A 12 -33.86 10.36 -6.00
N LEU A 13 -33.30 10.51 -7.20
CA LEU A 13 -31.89 10.85 -7.40
C LEU A 13 -31.73 12.37 -7.46
N GLU A 14 -30.85 12.90 -6.61
CA GLU A 14 -30.44 14.31 -6.66
C GLU A 14 -29.07 14.44 -7.33
N LEU A 15 -29.00 15.25 -8.39
CA LEU A 15 -27.75 15.60 -9.07
C LEU A 15 -27.12 16.81 -8.38
N VAL A 16 -26.21 16.56 -7.44
CA VAL A 16 -25.52 17.63 -6.69
C VAL A 16 -24.44 18.32 -7.53
N THR A 17 -23.78 17.58 -8.43
CA THR A 17 -22.70 18.12 -9.27
C THR A 17 -22.63 17.38 -10.60
N ALA A 18 -22.51 18.13 -11.70
CA ALA A 18 -22.15 17.60 -13.01
C ALA A 18 -20.82 18.22 -13.45
N ARG A 19 -19.87 17.38 -13.86
CA ARG A 19 -18.60 17.84 -14.43
C ARG A 19 -18.56 17.48 -15.92
N VAL A 20 -18.37 18.48 -16.76
CA VAL A 20 -18.15 18.31 -18.20
C VAL A 20 -16.66 18.53 -18.47
N THR A 21 -16.02 17.57 -19.13
CA THR A 21 -14.65 17.72 -19.62
C THR A 21 -14.68 17.68 -21.14
N CYS A 22 -14.33 18.79 -21.77
CA CYS A 22 -14.04 18.83 -23.20
C CYS A 22 -12.54 18.65 -23.39
N SER A 23 -12.15 17.72 -24.24
CA SER A 23 -10.76 17.54 -24.66
C SER A 23 -10.73 17.49 -26.19
N ALA A 24 -9.71 18.10 -26.76
CA ALA A 24 -9.42 18.04 -28.18
C ALA A 24 -7.98 17.56 -28.32
N GLY A 25 -7.75 16.62 -29.25
CA GLY A 25 -6.40 16.21 -29.60
C GLY A 25 -5.70 17.39 -30.29
N ILE A 26 -4.78 18.03 -29.57
CA ILE A 26 -3.65 18.70 -30.23
C ILE A 26 -2.79 17.56 -30.79
N GLY A 27 -2.48 17.61 -32.10
CA GLY A 27 -1.89 16.48 -32.84
C GLY A 27 -0.65 15.88 -32.16
N GLU A 28 -0.25 14.68 -32.58
CA GLU A 28 0.90 13.97 -32.01
C GLU A 28 2.14 14.89 -31.98
N GLU A 29 2.54 15.29 -30.78
CA GLU A 29 3.83 15.91 -30.56
C GLU A 29 4.88 14.85 -30.88
N ARG A 30 5.63 15.06 -31.98
CA ARG A 30 6.86 14.30 -32.17
C ARG A 30 7.75 14.63 -30.99
N VAL A 31 8.06 13.61 -30.19
CA VAL A 31 9.15 13.68 -29.23
C VAL A 31 10.41 13.92 -30.07
N GLU A 32 10.83 15.18 -30.18
CA GLU A 32 12.12 15.50 -30.76
C GLU A 32 13.19 14.76 -29.95
N GLU A 33 14.16 14.18 -30.64
CA GLU A 33 15.34 13.62 -29.98
C GLU A 33 15.91 14.71 -29.08
N GLY A 34 16.01 14.40 -27.78
CA GLY A 34 16.42 15.37 -26.76
C GLY A 34 17.75 16.05 -27.15
N PRO A 35 17.97 17.29 -26.69
CA PRO A 35 19.17 18.05 -27.03
C PRO A 35 20.44 17.24 -26.78
N ALA A 36 21.47 17.50 -27.59
CA ALA A 36 22.78 16.90 -27.43
C ALA A 36 23.22 16.98 -25.96
N PRO A 37 23.89 15.94 -25.42
CA PRO A 37 24.23 15.89 -24.01
C PRO A 37 24.96 17.17 -23.58
N LEU A 38 24.60 17.68 -22.39
CA LEU A 38 25.34 18.77 -21.76
C LEU A 38 26.82 18.38 -21.60
N ALA A 39 27.71 19.36 -21.46
CA ALA A 39 29.13 19.07 -21.25
C ALA A 39 29.30 18.13 -20.04
N PRO A 40 30.20 17.12 -20.11
CA PRO A 40 30.39 16.16 -19.03
C PRO A 40 30.69 16.87 -17.71
N THR A 41 30.03 16.45 -16.64
CA THR A 41 30.42 16.78 -15.28
C THR A 41 31.66 15.95 -14.93
N GLU A 42 32.63 16.52 -14.22
CA GLU A 42 33.71 15.70 -13.65
C GLU A 42 33.13 14.70 -12.64
N VAL A 43 33.09 13.43 -13.03
CA VAL A 43 32.69 12.32 -12.17
C VAL A 43 33.93 11.50 -11.76
N PRO A 44 34.09 11.17 -10.48
CA PRO A 44 35.15 10.27 -10.01
C PRO A 44 35.06 8.90 -10.69
N GLY A 45 36.17 8.24 -11.01
CA GLY A 45 36.13 6.92 -11.66
C GLY A 45 35.36 5.84 -10.87
N SER A 46 35.41 5.88 -9.54
CA SER A 46 34.65 4.99 -8.66
C SER A 46 34.36 5.62 -7.29
N ARG A 47 33.32 5.14 -6.60
CA ARG A 47 32.97 5.48 -5.21
C ARG A 47 32.52 4.24 -4.44
N ARG A 48 32.87 4.17 -3.16
CA ARG A 48 32.36 3.12 -2.25
C ARG A 48 30.86 3.32 -2.00
N ALA A 49 30.09 2.27 -2.23
CA ALA A 49 28.66 2.17 -1.95
C ALA A 49 28.35 0.90 -1.16
N PHE A 50 27.27 0.89 -0.40
CA PHE A 50 26.86 -0.27 0.41
C PHE A 50 25.62 -0.92 -0.22
N PHE A 51 25.73 -2.19 -0.60
CA PHE A 51 24.63 -2.98 -1.14
C PHE A 51 24.58 -4.33 -0.44
N ALA A 52 23.37 -4.77 -0.06
CA ALA A 52 23.10 -6.12 0.46
C ALA A 52 24.08 -6.59 1.56
N GLY A 53 24.44 -5.70 2.50
CA GLY A 53 25.33 -6.03 3.62
C GLY A 53 26.83 -5.87 3.35
N ALA A 54 27.23 -5.50 2.13
CA ALA A 54 28.63 -5.37 1.75
C ALA A 54 28.95 -4.01 1.13
N TRP A 55 30.16 -3.51 1.40
CA TRP A 55 30.72 -2.37 0.68
C TRP A 55 31.29 -2.83 -0.66
N VAL A 56 30.96 -2.13 -1.73
CA VAL A 56 31.46 -2.37 -3.08
C VAL A 56 31.94 -1.06 -3.70
N ASP A 57 32.94 -1.13 -4.57
CA ASP A 57 33.33 0.01 -5.40
C ASP A 57 32.40 0.08 -6.61
N ALA A 58 31.54 1.09 -6.63
CA ALA A 58 30.64 1.37 -7.73
C ALA A 58 31.30 2.34 -8.71
N ALA A 59 31.24 2.04 -10.00
CA ALA A 59 31.66 2.99 -11.05
C ALA A 59 30.77 4.24 -10.98
N VAL A 60 31.35 5.44 -11.08
CA VAL A 60 30.55 6.66 -11.21
C VAL A 60 30.69 7.18 -12.62
N LEU A 61 29.56 7.31 -13.30
CA LEU A 61 29.46 7.69 -14.70
C LEU A 61 28.68 8.99 -14.82
N ASP A 62 29.03 9.80 -15.82
CA ASP A 62 28.22 10.95 -16.18
C ASP A 62 27.11 10.45 -17.10
N GLU A 63 25.88 10.88 -16.88
CA GLU A 63 24.77 10.54 -17.74
C GLU A 63 25.05 10.89 -19.22
N THR A 64 25.77 11.99 -19.46
CA THR A 64 26.08 12.50 -20.80
C THR A 64 27.13 11.68 -21.53
N SER A 65 27.91 10.86 -20.83
CA SER A 65 28.90 9.96 -21.42
C SER A 65 28.34 8.57 -21.77
N LEU A 66 27.05 8.33 -21.52
CA LEU A 66 26.39 7.06 -21.84
C LEU A 66 26.00 7.02 -23.32
N ASP A 67 26.69 6.16 -24.08
CA ASP A 67 26.33 5.87 -25.46
C ASP A 67 24.94 5.24 -25.57
N GLN A 68 24.20 5.62 -26.61
CA GLN A 68 22.88 5.04 -26.88
C GLN A 68 22.97 3.52 -27.04
N GLY A 69 22.10 2.80 -26.34
CA GLY A 69 21.99 1.34 -26.43
C GLY A 69 23.11 0.53 -25.76
N THR A 70 24.16 1.14 -25.22
CA THR A 70 25.21 0.40 -24.48
C THR A 70 24.80 0.25 -23.02
N PRO A 71 24.50 -0.97 -22.52
CA PRO A 71 24.03 -1.15 -21.16
C PRO A 71 25.18 -1.07 -20.16
N VAL A 72 25.00 -0.27 -19.12
CA VAL A 72 25.85 -0.22 -17.92
C VAL A 72 25.33 -1.23 -16.92
N ALA A 73 26.15 -2.21 -16.54
CA ALA A 73 25.83 -3.14 -15.47
C ALA A 73 26.13 -2.52 -14.09
N GLY A 74 25.23 -2.73 -13.13
CA GLY A 74 25.49 -2.39 -11.73
C GLY A 74 26.54 -3.32 -11.09
N PRO A 75 27.21 -2.90 -9.99
CA PRO A 75 26.98 -1.67 -9.23
C PRO A 75 27.57 -0.42 -9.91
N ALA A 76 26.73 0.56 -10.20
CA ALA A 76 27.15 1.84 -10.78
C ALA A 76 26.28 3.00 -10.26
N ILE A 77 26.83 4.21 -10.30
CA ILE A 77 26.16 5.46 -9.96
C ILE A 77 26.23 6.35 -11.20
N ILE A 78 25.08 6.67 -11.78
CA ILE A 78 24.97 7.60 -12.91
C ILE A 78 24.63 8.97 -12.33
N SER A 79 25.55 9.91 -12.47
CA SER A 79 25.41 11.28 -12.02
C SER A 79 24.94 12.18 -13.17
N SER A 80 24.08 13.13 -12.84
CA SER A 80 23.61 14.18 -13.74
C SER A 80 23.61 15.51 -12.99
N ALA A 81 23.38 16.61 -13.71
CA ALA A 81 23.29 17.94 -13.10
C ALA A 81 22.11 18.08 -12.09
N TYR A 82 21.06 17.27 -12.25
CA TYR A 82 19.82 17.39 -11.48
C TYR A 82 19.41 16.13 -10.70
N HIS A 83 20.11 15.02 -10.91
CA HIS A 83 19.75 13.76 -10.29
C HIS A 83 20.94 12.81 -10.18
N THR A 84 20.74 11.73 -9.42
CA THR A 84 21.70 10.63 -9.31
C THR A 84 20.92 9.33 -9.33
N ILE A 85 21.23 8.46 -10.29
CA ILE A 85 20.62 7.15 -10.44
C ILE A 85 21.59 6.10 -9.94
N VAL A 86 21.11 5.22 -9.06
CA VAL A 86 21.90 4.09 -8.55
C VAL A 86 21.48 2.82 -9.29
N VAL A 87 22.41 2.23 -10.04
CA VAL A 87 22.23 0.94 -10.73
C VAL A 87 22.75 -0.14 -9.78
N ALA A 88 21.84 -0.80 -9.07
CA ALA A 88 22.20 -1.83 -8.09
C ALA A 88 22.79 -3.09 -8.75
N PRO A 89 23.55 -3.93 -8.02
CA PRO A 89 23.95 -5.25 -8.50
C PRO A 89 22.76 -6.05 -9.04
N GLY A 90 22.94 -6.72 -10.18
CA GLY A 90 21.87 -7.47 -10.86
C GLY A 90 20.94 -6.61 -11.73
N TRP A 91 21.18 -5.30 -11.84
CA TRP A 91 20.49 -4.39 -12.76
C TRP A 91 21.41 -3.90 -13.87
N THR A 92 20.80 -3.49 -14.97
CA THR A 92 21.41 -2.70 -16.04
C THR A 92 20.68 -1.41 -16.26
N ALA A 93 21.40 -0.37 -16.66
CA ALA A 93 20.82 0.87 -17.17
C ALA A 93 21.29 1.09 -18.61
N ALA A 94 20.38 1.49 -19.50
CA ALA A 94 20.70 1.86 -20.88
C ALA A 94 19.94 3.11 -21.30
N ARG A 95 20.59 3.99 -22.08
CA ARG A 95 19.94 5.16 -22.66
C ARG A 95 19.14 4.73 -23.89
N HIS A 96 17.83 4.92 -23.81
CA HIS A 96 16.87 4.69 -24.89
C HIS A 96 16.94 5.83 -25.92
N PRO A 97 16.64 5.59 -27.22
CA PRO A 97 16.64 6.64 -28.26
C PRO A 97 15.79 7.87 -27.93
N SER A 98 14.73 7.71 -27.14
CA SER A 98 13.90 8.84 -26.67
C SER A 98 14.57 9.72 -25.59
N GLY A 99 15.80 9.39 -25.18
CA GLY A 99 16.54 10.09 -24.13
C GLY A 99 16.27 9.58 -22.71
N HIS A 100 15.32 8.65 -22.51
CA HIS A 100 15.07 8.04 -21.21
C HIS A 100 16.17 7.05 -20.83
N LEU A 101 16.48 6.95 -19.53
CA LEU A 101 17.25 5.84 -18.98
C LEU A 101 16.29 4.70 -18.61
N VAL A 102 16.50 3.53 -19.21
CA VAL A 102 15.74 2.32 -18.91
C VAL A 102 16.57 1.44 -17.99
N LEU A 103 16.02 1.12 -16.82
CA LEU A 103 16.62 0.19 -15.87
C LEU A 103 15.94 -1.17 -15.98
N GLU A 104 16.72 -2.20 -16.28
CA GLU A 104 16.25 -3.58 -16.39
C GLU A 104 16.96 -4.46 -15.38
N ARG A 105 16.19 -5.32 -14.71
CA ARG A 105 16.76 -6.31 -13.79
C ARG A 105 17.18 -7.54 -14.61
N ARG A 106 18.46 -7.90 -14.55
CA ARG A 106 19.00 -9.10 -15.22
C ARG A 106 18.62 -10.40 -14.51
N ASP A 107 18.53 -10.33 -13.19
CA ASP A 107 18.16 -11.49 -12.39
C ASP A 107 16.63 -11.60 -12.32
N LYS A 108 16.12 -12.83 -12.29
CA LYS A 108 14.72 -13.08 -11.89
C LYS A 108 14.48 -12.31 -10.57
N PRO A 109 13.32 -11.65 -10.40
CA PRO A 109 12.99 -11.06 -9.12
C PRO A 109 13.30 -12.10 -8.06
N ARG A 110 14.07 -11.73 -7.03
CA ARG A 110 14.14 -12.55 -5.82
C ARG A 110 12.69 -12.83 -5.47
N THR A 111 12.23 -14.05 -5.72
CA THR A 111 11.02 -14.53 -5.10
C THR A 111 11.35 -14.46 -3.63
N PHE A 112 10.76 -13.50 -2.94
CA PHE A 112 10.73 -13.54 -1.50
C PHE A 112 10.06 -14.87 -1.17
N SER A 113 10.87 -15.88 -0.87
CA SER A 113 10.35 -17.16 -0.42
C SER A 113 9.63 -16.82 0.89
N ALA A 114 8.34 -17.12 0.95
CA ALA A 114 7.48 -16.82 2.10
C ALA A 114 7.88 -17.61 3.38
N CYS A 115 9.07 -18.21 3.41
CA CYS A 115 9.50 -19.07 4.48
C CYS A 115 11.01 -18.94 4.67
N ASP A 116 11.40 -17.91 5.41
CA ASP A 116 12.57 -17.90 6.29
C ASP A 116 12.24 -16.97 7.47
N VAL A 117 11.10 -17.21 8.13
CA VAL A 117 10.66 -16.48 9.34
C VAL A 117 11.47 -16.94 10.58
N ALA A 118 12.69 -17.45 10.37
CA ALA A 118 13.57 -17.98 11.40
C ALA A 118 14.83 -17.10 11.61
N GLY A 119 14.66 -15.78 11.47
CA GLY A 119 15.73 -14.78 11.65
C GLY A 119 15.20 -13.44 12.17
N GLU A 120 16.10 -12.49 12.42
CA GLU A 120 15.70 -11.11 12.76
C GLU A 120 14.89 -10.49 11.62
N PRO A 121 13.76 -9.80 11.90
CA PRO A 121 12.96 -9.15 10.87
C PRO A 121 13.79 -8.15 10.08
N ASP A 122 13.80 -8.26 8.74
CA ASP A 122 14.41 -7.25 7.88
C ASP A 122 13.69 -5.91 8.09
N PRO A 123 14.38 -4.84 8.56
CA PRO A 123 13.74 -3.55 8.84
C PRO A 123 13.07 -2.95 7.59
N VAL A 124 13.57 -3.24 6.39
CA VAL A 124 12.94 -2.79 5.15
C VAL A 124 11.64 -3.54 4.91
N GLN A 125 11.61 -4.87 5.12
CA GLN A 125 10.38 -5.64 4.99
C GLN A 125 9.36 -5.24 6.05
N LEU A 126 9.79 -5.06 7.30
CA LEU A 126 8.93 -4.63 8.39
C LEU A 126 8.22 -3.31 8.04
N GLU A 127 8.95 -2.34 7.51
CA GLU A 127 8.39 -1.05 7.10
C GLU A 127 7.44 -1.19 5.89
N ILE A 128 7.80 -1.99 4.88
CA ILE A 128 6.93 -2.25 3.72
C ILE A 128 5.61 -2.87 4.17
N PHE A 129 5.65 -3.90 5.02
CA PHE A 129 4.44 -4.55 5.52
C PHE A 129 3.65 -3.65 6.47
N HIS A 130 4.33 -2.87 7.33
CA HIS A 130 3.67 -1.88 8.19
C HIS A 130 2.84 -0.89 7.36
N LEU A 131 3.44 -0.28 6.34
CA LEU A 131 2.75 0.65 5.44
C LEU A 131 1.64 -0.03 4.65
N HIS A 132 1.84 -1.27 4.23
CA HIS A 132 0.81 -2.02 3.51
C HIS A 132 -0.42 -2.30 4.38
N PHE A 133 -0.24 -2.78 5.61
CA PHE A 133 -1.36 -3.02 6.54
C PHE A 133 -2.04 -1.72 6.96
N ALA A 134 -1.28 -0.64 7.16
CA ALA A 134 -1.83 0.69 7.44
C ALA A 134 -2.72 1.18 6.28
N SER A 135 -2.23 1.04 5.04
CA SER A 135 -2.99 1.38 3.83
C SER A 135 -4.29 0.59 3.72
N ILE A 136 -4.27 -0.72 4.04
CA ILE A 136 -5.48 -1.54 4.05
C ILE A 136 -6.51 -0.98 5.05
N ALA A 137 -6.07 -0.69 6.29
CA ALA A 137 -6.96 -0.17 7.32
C ALA A 137 -7.55 1.21 6.92
N GLU A 138 -6.75 2.07 6.30
CA GLU A 138 -7.17 3.37 5.79
C GLU A 138 -8.18 3.22 4.64
N GLU A 139 -7.92 2.34 3.67
CA GLU A 139 -8.86 2.06 2.57
C GLU A 139 -10.18 1.49 3.06
N MET A 140 -10.17 0.62 4.08
CA MET A 140 -11.39 0.16 4.75
C MET A 140 -12.17 1.34 5.34
N GLY A 141 -11.48 2.31 5.95
CA GLY A 141 -12.07 3.52 6.51
C GLY A 141 -12.72 4.39 5.43
N VAL A 142 -11.99 4.65 4.34
CA VAL A 142 -12.50 5.40 3.17
C VAL A 142 -13.72 4.71 2.55
N ALA A 143 -13.73 3.38 2.46
CA ALA A 143 -14.88 2.64 1.95
C ALA A 143 -16.10 2.78 2.87
N LEU A 144 -15.90 2.71 4.19
CA LEU A 144 -16.97 2.89 5.17
C LEU A 144 -17.52 4.32 5.16
N GLU A 145 -16.66 5.34 5.12
CA GLU A 145 -17.04 6.75 5.03
C GLU A 145 -17.89 7.02 3.77
N ASN A 146 -17.42 6.57 2.61
CA ASN A 146 -18.09 6.82 1.33
C ASN A 146 -19.42 6.07 1.16
N SER A 147 -19.60 4.97 1.90
CA SER A 147 -20.83 4.17 1.86
C SER A 147 -21.83 4.55 2.95
N ALA A 148 -21.43 5.38 3.91
CA ALA A 148 -22.25 5.74 5.04
C ALA A 148 -23.34 6.77 4.70
N VAL A 149 -24.57 6.45 5.11
CA VAL A 149 -25.69 7.41 5.12
C VAL A 149 -25.65 8.30 6.37
N SER A 150 -25.16 7.77 7.49
CA SER A 150 -25.05 8.47 8.77
C SER A 150 -24.09 9.65 8.69
N THR A 151 -24.54 10.83 9.13
CA THR A 151 -23.69 12.02 9.25
C THR A 151 -22.61 11.85 10.33
N ASN A 152 -22.88 11.07 11.39
CA ASN A 152 -21.86 10.75 12.38
C ASN A 152 -20.70 9.98 11.76
N VAL A 153 -20.98 9.02 10.88
CA VAL A 153 -19.93 8.23 10.21
C VAL A 153 -19.29 9.03 9.07
N ARG A 154 -20.09 9.67 8.20
CA ARG A 154 -19.57 10.35 7.00
C ARG A 154 -18.89 11.69 7.29
N GLU A 155 -19.38 12.48 8.25
CA GLU A 155 -18.91 13.85 8.47
C GLU A 155 -18.15 14.00 9.78
N ARG A 156 -18.53 13.25 10.83
CA ARG A 156 -17.82 13.28 12.12
C ARG A 156 -16.76 12.18 12.24
N LEU A 157 -16.66 11.30 11.25
CA LEU A 157 -15.74 10.16 11.20
C LEU A 157 -15.83 9.28 12.45
N ASP A 158 -17.07 9.08 12.93
CA ASP A 158 -17.37 8.28 14.12
C ASP A 158 -17.34 6.77 13.84
N PHE A 159 -16.18 6.31 13.41
CA PHE A 159 -15.90 4.93 13.08
C PHE A 159 -14.41 4.60 13.23
N SER A 160 -14.07 3.32 13.21
CA SER A 160 -12.68 2.85 13.15
C SER A 160 -12.60 1.52 12.42
N CYS A 161 -11.54 1.38 11.62
CA CYS A 161 -11.22 0.18 10.87
C CYS A 161 -9.84 -0.31 11.28
N ALA A 162 -9.70 -1.62 11.48
CA ALA A 162 -8.45 -2.22 11.94
C ALA A 162 -8.24 -3.63 11.41
N VAL A 163 -6.97 -4.01 11.32
CA VAL A 163 -6.47 -5.34 10.98
C VAL A 163 -5.83 -5.95 12.23
N PHE A 164 -6.12 -7.21 12.48
CA PHE A 164 -5.67 -7.95 13.67
C PHE A 164 -5.05 -9.27 13.24
N ASP A 165 -4.03 -9.75 13.95
CA ASP A 165 -3.48 -11.10 13.74
C ASP A 165 -4.53 -12.20 14.06
N SER A 166 -4.19 -13.46 13.77
CA SER A 166 -5.06 -14.62 14.06
C SER A 166 -5.38 -14.82 15.55
N GLY A 167 -4.61 -14.22 16.45
CA GLY A 167 -4.85 -14.18 17.89
C GLY A 167 -5.68 -12.97 18.36
N GLY A 168 -6.05 -12.06 17.47
CA GLY A 168 -6.78 -10.82 17.78
C GLY A 168 -5.91 -9.68 18.30
N GLY A 169 -4.58 -9.75 18.12
CA GLY A 169 -3.65 -8.66 18.38
C GLY A 169 -3.73 -7.59 17.29
N LEU A 170 -3.77 -6.31 17.68
CA LEU A 170 -3.88 -5.20 16.72
C LEU A 170 -2.60 -5.09 15.88
N VAL A 171 -2.73 -5.13 14.54
CA VAL A 171 -1.62 -5.00 13.59
C VAL A 171 -1.57 -3.59 12.99
N ALA A 172 -2.71 -3.09 12.53
CA ALA A 172 -2.83 -1.77 11.93
C ALA A 172 -4.25 -1.20 12.10
N ASN A 173 -4.38 0.12 12.06
CA ASN A 173 -5.67 0.80 12.16
C ASN A 173 -5.70 2.11 11.38
N ALA A 174 -6.91 2.52 10.98
CA ALA A 174 -7.15 3.85 10.47
C ALA A 174 -7.15 4.90 11.60
N PRO A 175 -6.64 6.13 11.36
CA PRO A 175 -6.51 7.16 12.38
C PRO A 175 -7.82 7.95 12.53
N HIS A 176 -8.78 7.44 13.30
CA HIS A 176 -10.05 8.15 13.50
C HIS A 176 -10.40 8.34 14.99
N ILE A 177 -10.58 7.26 15.76
CA ILE A 177 -11.03 7.37 17.15
C ILE A 177 -10.19 6.49 18.10
N PRO A 178 -9.30 7.09 18.92
CA PRO A 178 -8.40 6.34 19.80
C PRO A 178 -9.10 5.39 20.79
N VAL A 179 -10.30 5.75 21.28
CA VAL A 179 -11.06 4.90 22.23
C VAL A 179 -11.49 3.57 21.63
N HIS A 180 -11.72 3.52 20.31
CA HIS A 180 -12.10 2.29 19.62
C HIS A 180 -10.95 1.27 19.61
N LEU A 181 -9.70 1.72 19.51
CA LEU A 181 -8.56 0.84 19.28
C LEU A 181 -8.26 -0.10 20.45
N GLY A 182 -8.36 0.41 21.68
CA GLY A 182 -8.18 -0.40 22.88
C GLY A 182 -9.30 -1.45 23.07
N ALA A 183 -10.52 -1.09 22.69
CA ALA A 183 -11.71 -1.92 22.91
C ALA A 183 -11.92 -2.96 21.78
N MET A 184 -11.64 -2.60 20.53
CA MET A 184 -11.80 -3.48 19.37
C MET A 184 -10.89 -4.72 19.43
N GLY A 185 -9.65 -4.58 19.93
CA GLY A 185 -8.77 -5.75 20.11
C GLY A 185 -9.31 -6.77 21.12
N GLU A 186 -9.94 -6.30 22.21
CA GLU A 186 -10.65 -7.20 23.12
C GLU A 186 -11.85 -7.85 22.41
N CYS A 187 -12.62 -7.08 21.65
CA CYS A 187 -13.77 -7.60 20.89
C CYS A 187 -13.39 -8.75 19.96
N VAL A 188 -12.35 -8.59 19.15
CA VAL A 188 -11.87 -9.65 18.24
C VAL A 188 -11.42 -10.88 19.02
N ARG A 189 -10.70 -10.71 20.14
CA ARG A 189 -10.31 -11.84 21.01
C ARG A 189 -11.50 -12.55 21.65
N GLN A 190 -12.53 -11.81 22.06
CA GLN A 190 -13.75 -12.42 22.63
C GLN A 190 -14.53 -13.19 21.57
N VAL A 191 -14.60 -12.69 20.32
CA VAL A 191 -15.18 -13.38 19.16
C VAL A 191 -14.42 -14.67 18.88
N SER A 192 -13.09 -14.60 18.73
CA SER A 192 -12.21 -15.76 18.49
C SER A 192 -12.39 -16.87 19.54
N ARG A 193 -12.60 -16.51 20.81
CA ARG A 193 -12.80 -17.48 21.90
C ARG A 193 -14.20 -18.08 21.97
N ARG A 194 -15.24 -17.37 21.51
CA ARG A 194 -16.65 -17.77 21.65
C ARG A 194 -17.21 -18.44 20.42
N VAL A 195 -16.67 -18.12 19.25
CA VAL A 195 -17.12 -18.65 17.97
C VAL A 195 -16.03 -19.58 17.45
N SER A 196 -16.19 -20.88 17.71
CA SER A 196 -15.20 -21.91 17.38
C SER A 196 -15.24 -22.38 15.93
N ASP A 197 -16.36 -22.14 15.24
CA ASP A 197 -16.68 -22.79 13.95
C ASP A 197 -16.76 -21.75 12.82
N LEU A 198 -15.87 -20.76 12.82
CA LEU A 198 -15.80 -19.76 11.76
C LEU A 198 -15.35 -20.38 10.44
N ALA A 199 -16.07 -20.09 9.37
CA ALA A 199 -15.78 -20.52 8.01
C ALA A 199 -15.54 -19.32 7.07
N PRO A 200 -14.88 -19.53 5.91
CA PRO A 200 -14.74 -18.50 4.89
C PRO A 200 -16.08 -17.90 4.49
N GLY A 201 -16.19 -16.56 4.57
CA GLY A 201 -17.40 -15.82 4.27
C GLY A 201 -18.26 -15.47 5.49
N ASP A 202 -17.96 -16.01 6.67
CA ASP A 202 -18.64 -15.63 7.90
C ASP A 202 -18.31 -14.19 8.30
N VAL A 203 -19.30 -13.53 8.91
CA VAL A 203 -19.19 -12.17 9.44
C VAL A 203 -19.89 -12.12 10.80
N ILE A 204 -19.20 -11.63 11.81
CA ILE A 204 -19.73 -11.51 13.18
C ILE A 204 -20.10 -10.06 13.43
N VAL A 205 -21.29 -9.82 13.98
CA VAL A 205 -21.74 -8.49 14.38
C VAL A 205 -22.02 -8.48 15.87
N THR A 206 -21.46 -7.51 16.60
CA THR A 206 -21.66 -7.35 18.04
C THR A 206 -21.65 -5.89 18.46
N ASN A 207 -22.44 -5.57 19.47
CA ASN A 207 -22.44 -4.29 20.16
C ASN A 207 -22.40 -4.46 21.69
N ASP A 208 -21.98 -5.63 22.17
CA ASP A 208 -21.94 -5.93 23.60
C ASP A 208 -20.80 -5.11 24.28
N PRO A 209 -21.13 -4.14 25.16
CA PRO A 209 -20.13 -3.31 25.82
C PRO A 209 -19.25 -4.12 26.79
N PHE A 210 -19.72 -5.27 27.29
CA PHE A 210 -18.93 -6.12 28.18
C PHE A 210 -17.92 -7.00 27.44
N LEU A 211 -18.02 -7.08 26.11
CA LEU A 211 -17.14 -7.89 25.25
C LEU A 211 -16.29 -7.03 24.33
N GLY A 212 -15.87 -5.85 24.78
CA GLY A 212 -15.01 -4.95 24.01
C GLY A 212 -15.76 -3.91 23.18
N GLY A 213 -17.08 -3.78 23.31
CA GLY A 213 -17.81 -2.60 22.86
C GLY A 213 -17.52 -1.38 23.76
N SER A 214 -17.53 -0.17 23.20
CA SER A 214 -17.31 1.07 23.95
C SER A 214 -18.61 1.55 24.62
N HIS A 215 -19.73 1.43 23.92
CA HIS A 215 -21.09 1.58 24.43
C HIS A 215 -22.07 0.95 23.44
N LEU A 216 -23.34 0.81 23.83
CA LEU A 216 -24.37 0.12 23.05
C LEU A 216 -24.56 0.63 21.60
N PRO A 217 -24.43 1.95 21.33
CA PRO A 217 -24.47 2.47 19.96
C PRO A 217 -23.33 2.03 19.03
N ASP A 218 -22.23 1.50 19.56
CA ASP A 218 -21.09 1.11 18.75
C ASP A 218 -21.24 -0.33 18.27
N VAL A 219 -21.54 -0.47 16.98
CA VAL A 219 -21.64 -1.76 16.33
C VAL A 219 -20.29 -2.12 15.74
N THR A 220 -19.77 -3.29 16.11
CA THR A 220 -18.54 -3.87 15.58
C THR A 220 -18.87 -5.02 14.66
N VAL A 221 -18.36 -4.95 13.45
CA VAL A 221 -18.37 -6.03 12.46
C VAL A 221 -16.97 -6.62 12.43
N VAL A 222 -16.84 -7.92 12.70
CA VAL A 222 -15.59 -8.67 12.68
C VAL A 222 -15.66 -9.70 11.55
N THR A 223 -14.68 -9.68 10.66
CA THR A 223 -14.61 -10.59 9.51
C THR A 223 -13.30 -11.38 9.57
N PRO A 224 -13.34 -12.71 9.81
CA PRO A 224 -12.18 -13.57 9.65
C PRO A 224 -11.74 -13.65 8.19
N VAL A 225 -10.43 -13.61 7.96
CA VAL A 225 -9.82 -13.77 6.64
C VAL A 225 -9.07 -15.09 6.60
N PHE A 226 -9.42 -15.92 5.63
CA PHE A 226 -8.87 -17.26 5.46
C PHE A 226 -7.98 -17.34 4.22
N ASP A 227 -7.01 -18.24 4.26
CA ASP A 227 -6.25 -18.65 3.09
C ASP A 227 -7.17 -19.32 2.08
N ALA A 228 -7.06 -18.93 0.81
CA ALA A 228 -7.95 -19.40 -0.25
C ALA A 228 -7.73 -20.87 -0.62
N GLU A 229 -6.54 -21.42 -0.37
CA GLU A 229 -6.16 -22.79 -0.71
C GLU A 229 -6.30 -23.73 0.49
N THR A 230 -5.82 -23.30 1.67
CA THR A 230 -5.77 -24.15 2.87
C THR A 230 -6.98 -24.00 3.78
N ALA A 231 -7.80 -22.95 3.60
CA ALA A 231 -8.87 -22.55 4.50
C ALA A 231 -8.40 -22.32 5.96
N GLU A 232 -7.12 -22.02 6.15
CA GLU A 232 -6.56 -21.64 7.45
C GLU A 232 -6.89 -20.18 7.77
N LEU A 233 -7.23 -19.89 9.02
CA LEU A 233 -7.44 -18.51 9.48
C LEU A 233 -6.11 -17.75 9.48
N LEU A 234 -6.01 -16.71 8.66
CA LEU A 234 -4.81 -15.88 8.57
C LEU A 234 -4.85 -14.72 9.56
N PHE A 235 -5.95 -13.96 9.56
CA PHE A 235 -6.09 -12.73 10.34
C PHE A 235 -7.56 -12.31 10.44
N TYR A 236 -7.85 -11.27 11.23
CA TYR A 236 -9.18 -10.66 11.30
C TYR A 236 -9.15 -9.22 10.81
N THR A 237 -10.24 -8.78 10.20
CA THR A 237 -10.54 -7.35 10.03
C THR A 237 -11.71 -6.98 10.91
N ALA A 238 -11.72 -5.75 11.43
CA ALA A 238 -12.90 -5.24 12.12
C ALA A 238 -13.18 -3.79 11.78
N SER A 239 -14.47 -3.49 11.66
CA SER A 239 -15.01 -2.15 11.45
C SER A 239 -16.00 -1.85 12.56
N ARG A 240 -15.79 -0.74 13.27
CA ARG A 240 -16.71 -0.23 14.29
C ARG A 240 -17.27 1.10 13.83
N ALA A 241 -18.58 1.30 13.96
CA ALA A 241 -19.20 2.58 13.68
C ALA A 241 -20.26 2.91 14.72
N HIS A 242 -20.37 4.19 15.08
CA HIS A 242 -21.42 4.67 15.95
C HIS A 242 -22.74 4.77 15.17
N HIS A 243 -23.74 4.02 15.61
CA HIS A 243 -25.10 4.11 15.12
C HIS A 243 -25.90 5.12 15.96
N ALA A 244 -26.62 6.05 15.35
CA ALA A 244 -27.27 7.16 16.05
C ALA A 244 -28.72 6.86 16.48
N GLU A 245 -29.24 5.67 16.19
CA GLU A 245 -30.63 5.26 16.45
C GLU A 245 -30.73 3.96 17.25
#